data_AF-A0A382IBL4-F1
#
_entry.id   AF-A0A382IBL4-F1
#
_cell.length_a   1.000
_cell.length_b   1.000
_cell.length_c   1.000
_cell.angle_alpha   90.00
_cell.angle_beta   90.00
_cell.angle_gamma   90.00
#
_symmetry.space_group_name_H-M   'P 1'
#
loop_
_entity.id
_entity.type
_entity.pdbx_description
1 polymer ?
#
loop_
_entity_poly.entity_id
_entity_poly.type
_entity_poly.pdbx_seq_one_letter_code
_entity_poly.pdbx_strand_id
1 'polypeptide(L)'
;MVQGTASSAGKTTLVTALCRIFVEKGFSVAPFKAQNMSNYAYKGKDFEISRAQAIQALASRIETSADLNPILLKPLGDYRSSVFVRGKFYKKMHADDYYKKFVQKDGMKTV
;
A
#
# COMPACT_ATOMS: atom_id res chain seq x y z
N MET A 1 -12.38 -5.72 6.79
CA MET A 1 -11.36 -4.67 7.04
C MET A 1 -10.68 -4.96 8.37
N VAL A 2 -9.35 -4.85 8.46
CA VAL A 2 -8.60 -5.06 9.72
C VAL A 2 -8.18 -3.71 10.29
N GLN A 3 -8.63 -3.39 11.50
CA GLN A 3 -8.39 -2.12 12.19
C GLN A 3 -7.50 -2.32 13.43
N GLY A 4 -6.99 -1.23 14.00
CA GLY A 4 -6.22 -1.28 15.25
C GLY A 4 -5.97 0.11 15.82
N THR A 5 -5.82 0.21 17.13
CA THR A 5 -5.77 1.46 17.90
C THR A 5 -4.41 2.16 17.89
N ALA A 6 -3.36 1.47 17.47
CA ALA A 6 -2.00 2.01 17.38
C ALA A 6 -1.28 1.55 16.11
N SER A 7 -0.28 2.31 15.70
CA SER A 7 0.77 1.81 14.79
C SER A 7 1.48 0.61 15.45
N SER A 8 1.97 -0.32 14.64
CA SER A 8 2.68 -1.53 15.12
C SER A 8 1.88 -2.54 15.95
N ALA A 9 0.55 -2.40 16.08
CA ALA A 9 -0.33 -3.38 16.74
C ALA A 9 -0.46 -4.76 16.03
N GLY A 10 0.48 -5.15 15.16
CA GLY A 10 0.47 -6.44 14.48
C GLY A 10 -0.49 -6.58 13.27
N LYS A 11 -1.18 -5.51 12.86
CA LYS A 11 -2.15 -5.54 11.74
C LYS A 11 -1.60 -6.16 10.46
N THR A 12 -0.37 -5.82 10.06
CA THR A 12 0.25 -6.37 8.85
C THR A 12 0.40 -7.88 8.95
N THR A 13 0.95 -8.38 10.06
CA THR A 13 1.13 -9.80 10.33
C THR A 13 -0.20 -10.54 10.34
N LEU A 14 -1.20 -9.98 11.02
CA LEU A 14 -2.55 -10.55 11.07
C LEU A 14 -3.17 -10.68 9.67
N VAL A 15 -3.10 -9.62 8.85
CA VAL A 15 -3.62 -9.67 7.46
C VAL A 15 -2.85 -10.70 6.63
N THR A 16 -1.53 -10.80 6.76
CA THR A 16 -0.73 -11.82 6.08
C THR A 16 -1.19 -13.23 6.46
N ALA A 17 -1.43 -13.49 7.75
CA ALA A 17 -1.92 -14.79 8.22
C ALA A 17 -3.32 -15.09 7.69
N LEU A 18 -4.24 -14.11 7.73
CA LEU A 18 -5.60 -14.26 7.20
C LEU A 18 -5.59 -14.57 5.70
N CYS A 19 -4.77 -13.86 4.91
CA CYS A 19 -4.56 -14.16 3.49
C CYS A 19 -4.18 -15.63 3.27
N ARG A 20 -3.17 -16.13 4.00
CA ARG A 20 -2.74 -17.53 3.89
C ARG A 20 -3.84 -18.49 4.30
N ILE A 21 -4.51 -18.27 5.43
CA ILE A 21 -5.58 -19.13 5.93
C ILE A 21 -6.74 -19.22 4.92
N PHE A 22 -7.15 -18.10 4.33
CA PHE A 22 -8.23 -18.09 3.33
C PHE A 22 -7.84 -18.82 2.06
N VAL A 23 -6.60 -18.67 1.58
CA VAL A 23 -6.09 -19.47 0.45
C VAL A 23 -6.12 -20.97 0.76
N GLU A 24 -5.61 -21.40 1.93
CA GLU A 24 -5.61 -22.83 2.28
C GLU A 24 -7.02 -23.40 2.49
N LYS A 25 -8.02 -22.54 2.77
CA LYS A 25 -9.44 -22.90 2.83
C LYS A 25 -10.12 -22.91 1.45
N GLY A 26 -9.40 -22.64 0.37
CA GLY A 26 -9.93 -22.64 -1.00
C GLY A 26 -10.61 -21.34 -1.43
N PHE A 27 -10.48 -20.25 -0.67
CA PHE A 27 -11.01 -18.95 -1.08
C PHE A 27 -10.04 -18.21 -2.01
N SER A 28 -10.60 -17.47 -2.97
CA SER A 28 -9.85 -16.43 -3.68
C SER A 28 -9.81 -15.16 -2.82
N VAL A 29 -8.61 -14.74 -2.44
CA VAL A 29 -8.38 -13.59 -1.57
C VAL A 29 -7.26 -12.72 -2.12
N ALA A 30 -7.41 -11.40 -1.98
CA ALA A 30 -6.36 -10.44 -2.26
C ALA A 30 -6.27 -9.41 -1.14
N PRO A 31 -5.06 -8.97 -0.73
CA PRO A 31 -4.90 -7.90 0.23
C PRO A 31 -5.09 -6.55 -0.47
N PHE A 32 -5.70 -5.59 0.22
CA PHE A 32 -5.81 -4.23 -0.30
C PHE A 32 -5.57 -3.20 0.79
N LYS A 33 -4.73 -2.22 0.47
CA LYS A 33 -4.51 -1.03 1.29
C LYS A 33 -4.35 0.19 0.39
N ALA A 34 -5.43 0.95 0.23
CA ALA A 34 -5.49 2.12 -0.66
C ALA A 34 -4.26 3.05 -0.53
N GLN A 35 -3.87 3.37 0.71
CA GLN A 35 -2.70 4.19 1.01
C GLN A 35 -1.80 3.51 2.06
N ASN A 36 -0.53 3.35 1.73
CA ASN A 36 0.51 2.93 2.66
C ASN A 36 1.53 4.06 2.81
N MET A 37 2.14 4.14 4.00
CA MET A 37 3.24 5.05 4.28
C MET A 37 4.41 4.24 4.84
N SER A 38 5.47 4.07 4.06
CA SER A 38 6.65 3.30 4.44
C SER A 38 7.83 3.59 3.53
N ASN A 39 9.03 3.62 4.10
CA ASN A 39 10.28 3.62 3.31
C ASN A 39 10.70 2.21 2.85
N TYR A 40 10.07 1.16 3.39
CA TYR A 40 10.34 -0.22 2.99
C TYR A 40 9.43 -0.63 1.85
N ALA A 41 10.01 -0.71 0.66
CA ALA A 41 9.31 -1.06 -0.56
C ALA A 41 9.91 -2.30 -1.23
N TYR A 42 9.06 -3.01 -1.98
CA TYR A 42 9.42 -4.02 -2.95
C TYR A 42 9.38 -3.38 -4.34
N LYS A 43 10.42 -3.62 -5.14
CA LYS A 43 10.49 -3.19 -6.54
C LYS A 43 10.21 -4.39 -7.43
N GLY A 44 9.11 -4.33 -8.17
CA GLY A 44 8.87 -5.20 -9.31
C GLY A 44 9.59 -4.68 -10.54
N LYS A 45 9.26 -5.23 -11.71
CA LYS A 45 9.87 -4.84 -12.99
C LYS A 45 9.63 -3.36 -13.31
N ASP A 46 8.38 -2.91 -13.22
CA ASP A 46 7.93 -1.58 -13.66
C ASP A 46 7.15 -0.81 -12.59
N PHE A 47 7.19 -1.29 -11.33
CA PHE A 47 6.43 -0.71 -10.24
C PHE A 47 7.12 -0.87 -8.88
N GLU A 48 6.79 0.01 -7.95
CA GLU A 48 7.21 -0.04 -6.54
C GLU A 48 5.97 -0.12 -5.63
N ILE A 49 6.00 -1.01 -4.63
CA ILE A 49 4.91 -1.20 -3.66
C ILE A 49 5.48 -1.33 -2.25
N SER A 50 4.69 -1.05 -1.21
CA SER A 50 5.10 -1.38 0.16
C SER A 50 5.46 -2.87 0.30
N ARG A 51 6.58 -3.15 0.99
CA ARG A 51 6.98 -4.52 1.33
C ARG A 51 5.88 -5.29 2.07
N ALA A 52 5.07 -4.60 2.88
CA ALA A 52 3.95 -5.22 3.59
C ALA A 52 2.93 -5.83 2.62
N GLN A 53 2.55 -5.10 1.58
CA GLN A 53 1.60 -5.60 0.59
C GLN A 53 2.21 -6.66 -0.33
N ALA A 54 3.49 -6.57 -0.67
CA ALA A 54 4.18 -7.63 -1.40
C ALA A 54 4.15 -8.96 -0.63
N ILE A 55 4.46 -8.94 0.68
CA ILE A 55 4.39 -10.14 1.53
C ILE A 55 2.95 -10.68 1.62
N GLN A 56 1.95 -9.80 1.71
CA GLN A 56 0.54 -10.21 1.74
C GLN A 56 0.09 -10.81 0.40
N ALA A 57 0.61 -10.33 -0.74
CA ALA A 57 0.36 -10.90 -2.06
C ALA A 57 0.90 -12.33 -2.14
N LEU A 58 2.15 -12.54 -1.68
CA LEU A 58 2.76 -13.87 -1.57
C LEU A 58 1.94 -14.81 -0.67
N ALA A 59 1.46 -14.31 0.48
CA ALA A 59 0.59 -15.07 1.37
C ALA A 59 -0.75 -15.44 0.71
N SER A 60 -1.23 -14.61 -0.20
CA SER A 60 -2.46 -14.82 -0.97
C SER A 60 -2.26 -15.67 -2.23
N ARG A 61 -1.03 -16.12 -2.54
CA ARG A 61 -0.68 -16.83 -3.79
C ARG A 61 -1.10 -16.06 -5.06
N ILE A 62 -1.02 -14.73 -5.04
CA ILE A 62 -1.28 -13.88 -6.22
C ILE A 62 -0.01 -13.17 -6.67
N GLU A 63 0.00 -12.72 -7.93
CA GLU A 63 1.05 -11.84 -8.43
C GLU A 63 1.07 -10.54 -7.64
N THR A 64 2.28 -10.06 -7.31
CA THR A 64 2.41 -8.75 -6.67
C THR A 64 2.14 -7.67 -7.72
N SER A 65 1.16 -6.80 -7.45
CA SER A 65 0.83 -5.66 -8.30
C SER A 65 0.70 -4.40 -7.45
N ALA A 66 1.04 -3.25 -8.03
CA ALA A 66 0.83 -1.94 -7.41
C ALA A 66 -0.63 -1.65 -7.08
N ASP A 67 -1.60 -2.34 -7.68
CA ASP A 67 -3.02 -2.15 -7.38
C ASP A 67 -3.39 -2.62 -5.96
N LEU A 68 -2.57 -3.47 -5.31
CA LEU A 68 -2.76 -3.90 -3.92
C LEU A 68 -2.48 -2.77 -2.91
N ASN A 69 -1.64 -1.80 -3.31
CA ASN A 69 -1.40 -0.56 -2.59
C ASN A 69 -1.11 0.59 -3.57
N PRO A 70 -2.17 1.20 -4.12
CA PRO A 70 -2.03 2.05 -5.28
C PRO A 70 -1.51 3.46 -4.94
N ILE A 71 -1.57 3.91 -3.68
CA ILE A 71 -0.77 5.06 -3.19
C ILE A 71 0.28 4.59 -2.18
N LEU A 72 1.55 4.79 -2.50
CA LEU A 72 2.66 4.60 -1.57
C LEU A 72 3.31 5.95 -1.24
N LEU A 73 3.32 6.31 0.03
CA LEU A 73 4.02 7.48 0.55
C LEU A 73 5.34 7.04 1.18
N LYS A 74 6.46 7.58 0.69
CA LYS A 74 7.79 7.36 1.26
C LYS A 74 8.24 8.61 2.03
N PRO A 75 8.23 8.60 3.38
CA PRO A 75 8.54 9.76 4.19
C PRO A 75 9.93 10.31 3.91
N LEU A 76 10.04 11.64 3.76
CA LEU A 76 11.30 12.37 3.54
C LEU A 76 11.73 13.21 4.75
N GLY A 77 10.91 13.30 5.80
CA GLY A 77 11.06 14.30 6.87
C GLY A 77 10.26 15.57 6.58
N ASP A 78 10.17 16.47 7.56
CA ASP A 78 9.53 17.79 7.47
C ASP A 78 8.13 17.79 6.84
N TYR A 79 7.29 16.82 7.26
CA TYR A 79 5.95 16.61 6.71
C TYR A 79 5.91 16.39 5.18
N ARG A 80 7.02 15.96 4.56
CA ARG A 80 7.11 15.65 3.13
C ARG A 80 7.18 14.15 2.88
N SER A 81 6.69 13.75 1.71
CA SER A 81 6.82 12.39 1.21
C SER A 81 7.05 12.37 -0.30
N SER A 82 7.78 11.37 -0.78
CA SER A 82 7.71 10.98 -2.19
C SER A 82 6.41 10.19 -2.38
N VAL A 83 5.53 10.71 -3.22
CA VAL A 83 4.24 10.10 -3.57
C VAL A 83 4.45 9.20 -4.77
N PHE A 84 4.06 7.94 -4.64
CA PHE A 84 3.99 6.98 -5.73
C PHE A 84 2.52 6.65 -6.01
N VAL A 85 2.14 6.69 -7.28
CA VAL A 85 0.78 6.40 -7.75
C VAL A 85 0.87 5.21 -8.70
N ARG A 86 0.11 4.15 -8.40
CA ARG A 86 0.13 2.86 -9.12
C ARG A 86 1.56 2.36 -9.35
N GLY A 87 2.36 2.50 -8.30
CA GLY A 87 3.75 2.05 -8.22
C GLY A 87 4.76 2.86 -9.02
N LYS A 88 4.38 4.00 -9.60
CA LYS A 88 5.30 4.92 -10.26
C LYS A 88 5.47 6.18 -9.45
N PHE A 89 6.69 6.72 -9.42
CA PHE A 89 6.94 8.00 -8.78
C PHE A 89 6.08 9.09 -9.43
N TYR A 90 5.36 9.85 -8.61
CA TYR A 90 4.52 10.95 -9.06
C TYR A 90 5.16 12.30 -8.71
N LYS A 91 5.32 12.59 -7.42
CA LYS A 91 5.84 13.88 -6.96
C LYS A 91 6.31 13.82 -5.51
N LYS A 92 7.24 14.70 -5.13
CA LYS A 92 7.51 15.01 -3.71
C LYS A 92 6.54 16.09 -3.24
N MET A 93 5.80 15.84 -2.16
CA MET A 93 4.76 16.75 -1.68
C MET A 93 4.87 16.95 -0.17
N HIS A 94 4.56 18.17 0.29
CA HIS A 94 4.22 18.40 1.69
C HIS A 94 2.84 17.80 2.00
N ALA A 95 2.59 17.40 3.24
CA ALA A 95 1.35 16.76 3.66
C ALA A 95 0.11 17.61 3.30
N ASP A 96 0.19 18.93 3.52
CA ASP A 96 -0.91 19.84 3.17
C ASP A 96 -1.23 19.86 1.67
N ASP A 97 -0.18 19.90 0.83
CA ASP A 97 -0.37 19.86 -0.62
C ASP A 97 -0.94 18.51 -1.06
N TYR A 98 -0.48 17.42 -0.43
CA TYR A 98 -0.98 16.07 -0.70
C TYR A 98 -2.49 15.98 -0.44
N TYR A 99 -2.98 16.45 0.71
CA TYR A 99 -4.40 16.38 1.01
C TYR A 99 -5.24 17.40 0.22
N LYS A 100 -4.84 18.68 0.18
CA LYS A 100 -5.64 19.76 -0.42
C LYS A 100 -5.64 19.76 -1.94
N LYS A 101 -4.53 19.36 -2.57
CA LYS A 101 -4.37 19.44 -4.03
C LYS A 101 -4.46 18.08 -4.68
N PHE A 102 -3.86 17.04 -4.12
CA PHE A 102 -3.92 15.71 -4.73
C PHE A 102 -5.17 14.94 -4.32
N VAL A 103 -5.36 14.61 -3.03
CA VAL A 103 -6.47 13.74 -2.59
C VAL A 103 -7.84 14.34 -2.91
N GLN A 104 -8.04 15.63 -2.64
CA GLN A 104 -9.35 16.28 -2.79
C GLN A 104 -9.70 16.71 -4.22
N LYS A 105 -8.72 16.95 -5.10
CA LYS A 105 -8.98 17.47 -6.46
C LYS A 105 -8.72 16.45 -7.55
N ASP A 106 -7.54 15.84 -7.52
CA ASP A 106 -7.11 14.91 -8.57
C ASP A 106 -7.54 13.47 -8.25
N GLY A 107 -7.37 13.09 -6.99
CA GLY A 107 -7.57 11.74 -6.49
C GLY A 107 -6.79 10.70 -7.30
N MET A 108 -7.18 9.45 -7.15
CA MET A 108 -6.84 8.43 -8.14
C MET A 108 -8.00 8.36 -9.13
N LYS A 109 -7.75 8.71 -10.39
CA LYS A 109 -8.75 8.56 -11.45
C LYS A 109 -9.00 7.08 -11.67
N THR A 110 -10.18 6.59 -11.29
CA THR A 110 -10.64 5.25 -11.67
C THR A 110 -11.08 5.30 -13.13
N VAL A 111 -10.58 4.34 -13.93
CA VAL A 111 -11.04 4.12 -15.32
C VAL A 111 -12.51 3.75 -15.37
#